data_AF-A0A6I1JZ35-F1
#
_entry.id   AF-A0A6I1JZ35-F1
#
_cell.length_a   1.000
_cell.length_b   1.000
_cell.length_c   1.000
_cell.angle_alpha   90.00
_cell.angle_beta   90.00
_cell.angle_gamma   90.00
#
_symmetry.space_group_name_H-M   'P 1'
#
loop_
_entity.id
_entity.type
_entity.pdbx_description
1 polymer ?
#
loop_
_entity_poly.entity_id
_entity_poly.type
_entity_poly.pdbx_seq_one_letter_code
_entity_poly.pdbx_strand_id
1 'polypeptide(L)'
;MVTLLLDNSGSMRGRPITVAATCADILARTLERCGVKVEILGFTTRAWKGGQSREHWLQNGKPANPGRLNDLRHIIYKAADAPWRRARKNLGLMMREGLLKENIDGEALDWAHKRLLGRSEQRKILMMISDGAPVDDSTLSVNPGNYLERHLRWIIEEIETRSPVELI
;
A
#
# COMPACT_ATOMS: atom_id res chain seq x y z
N MET A 1 -9.01 9.57 13.05
CA MET A 1 -8.98 8.19 12.52
C MET A 1 -7.56 7.81 12.20
N VAL A 2 -7.28 6.51 12.15
CA VAL A 2 -5.98 5.95 11.76
C VAL A 2 -6.18 5.00 10.58
N THR A 3 -5.38 5.14 9.54
CA THR A 3 -5.29 4.16 8.45
C THR A 3 -3.95 3.47 8.52
N LEU A 4 -3.98 2.14 8.60
CA LEU A 4 -2.80 1.28 8.52
C LEU A 4 -2.64 0.82 7.07
N LEU A 5 -1.54 1.19 6.41
CA LEU A 5 -1.19 0.76 5.06
C LEU A 5 -0.10 -0.31 5.15
N LEU A 6 -0.44 -1.54 4.80
CA LEU A 6 0.44 -2.69 4.97
C LEU A 6 1.02 -3.16 3.65
N ASP A 7 2.34 -3.30 3.61
CA ASP A 7 3.02 -3.91 2.47
C ASP A 7 2.69 -5.42 2.39
N ASN A 8 2.22 -5.83 1.22
CA ASN A 8 2.00 -7.22 0.85
C ASN A 8 2.97 -7.66 -0.26
N SER A 9 4.20 -7.14 -0.26
CA SER A 9 5.28 -7.57 -1.15
C SER A 9 5.87 -8.94 -0.79
N GLY A 10 6.66 -9.50 -1.71
CA GLY A 10 7.29 -10.80 -1.58
C GLY A 10 8.33 -10.87 -0.47
N SER A 11 8.99 -9.75 -0.15
CA SER A 11 9.94 -9.65 0.96
C SER A 11 9.26 -9.72 2.33
N MET A 12 7.95 -9.41 2.40
CA MET A 12 7.16 -9.59 3.61
C MET A 12 6.83 -11.06 3.94
N ARG A 13 7.17 -12.02 3.07
CA ARG A 13 6.85 -13.45 3.25
C ARG A 13 7.34 -14.02 4.58
N GLY A 14 6.50 -14.86 5.20
CA GLY A 14 6.82 -15.57 6.42
C GLY A 14 6.59 -14.72 7.67
N ARG A 15 7.65 -14.46 8.43
CA ARG A 15 7.57 -13.75 9.72
C ARG A 15 7.11 -12.28 9.59
N PRO A 16 7.62 -11.47 8.66
CA PRO A 16 7.26 -10.04 8.60
C PRO A 16 5.76 -9.79 8.42
N ILE A 17 5.11 -10.47 7.47
CA ILE A 17 3.66 -10.30 7.25
C ILE A 17 2.83 -10.79 8.45
N THR A 18 3.28 -11.84 9.14
CA THR A 18 2.62 -12.34 10.35
C THR A 18 2.69 -11.30 11.47
N VAL A 19 3.84 -10.66 11.64
CA VAL A 19 4.04 -9.58 12.60
C VAL A 19 3.19 -8.37 12.23
N ALA A 20 3.20 -7.93 10.96
CA ALA A 20 2.38 -6.81 10.49
C ALA A 20 0.88 -7.05 10.71
N ALA A 21 0.38 -8.26 10.40
CA ALA A 21 -1.01 -8.63 10.64
C ALA A 21 -1.37 -8.60 12.14
N THR A 22 -0.46 -9.09 13.00
CA THR A 22 -0.65 -9.07 14.46
C THR A 22 -0.64 -7.65 15.02
N CYS A 23 0.29 -6.80 14.56
CA CYS A 23 0.33 -5.38 14.90
C CYS A 23 -0.97 -4.69 14.48
N ALA A 24 -1.45 -4.93 13.26
CA ALA A 24 -2.69 -4.34 12.78
C ALA A 24 -3.92 -4.79 13.58
N ASP A 25 -4.01 -6.07 13.97
CA ASP A 25 -5.07 -6.58 14.88
C ASP A 25 -5.04 -5.85 16.23
N ILE A 26 -3.88 -5.82 16.88
CA ILE A 26 -3.73 -5.21 18.21
C ILE A 26 -4.03 -3.70 18.16
N LEU A 27 -3.47 -2.99 17.18
CA LEU A 27 -3.68 -1.55 17.01
C LEU A 27 -5.14 -1.24 16.71
N ALA A 28 -5.77 -1.94 15.77
CA ALA A 28 -7.16 -1.71 15.41
C ALA A 28 -8.10 -1.93 16.60
N ARG A 29 -7.92 -3.04 17.33
CA ARG A 29 -8.72 -3.32 18.53
C ARG A 29 -8.54 -2.28 19.62
N THR A 30 -7.32 -1.81 19.84
CA THR A 30 -7.00 -0.86 20.90
C THR A 30 -7.57 0.52 20.57
N LEU A 31 -7.35 0.99 19.35
CA LEU A 31 -7.83 2.30 18.88
C LEU A 31 -9.36 2.36 18.83
N GLU A 32 -10.03 1.30 18.35
CA GLU A 32 -11.51 1.28 18.31
C GLU A 32 -12.14 1.31 19.70
N ARG A 33 -11.51 0.68 20.70
CA ARG A 33 -11.95 0.78 22.10
C ARG A 33 -11.87 2.20 22.65
N CYS A 34 -10.95 3.01 22.11
CA CYS A 34 -10.82 4.42 22.43
C CYS A 34 -11.70 5.32 21.54
N GLY A 35 -12.63 4.76 20.75
CA GLY A 35 -13.51 5.51 19.87
C GLY A 35 -12.85 6.03 18.59
N VAL A 36 -11.62 5.59 18.28
CA VAL A 36 -10.90 5.99 17.06
C VAL A 36 -11.26 5.03 15.94
N LYS A 37 -11.82 5.54 14.84
CA LYS A 37 -12.03 4.73 13.63
C LYS A 37 -10.69 4.29 13.03
N VAL A 38 -10.63 3.03 12.62
CA VAL A 38 -9.44 2.42 12.01
C VAL A 38 -9.75 1.84 10.65
N GLU A 39 -8.93 2.13 9.65
CA GLU A 39 -8.95 1.45 8.36
C GLU A 39 -7.65 0.64 8.20
N ILE A 40 -7.76 -0.55 7.60
CA ILE A 40 -6.62 -1.43 7.33
C ILE A 40 -6.59 -1.74 5.86
N LEU A 41 -5.53 -1.28 5.21
CA LEU A 41 -5.28 -1.39 3.79
C LEU A 41 -4.07 -2.29 3.55
N GLY A 42 -4.06 -2.93 2.39
CA GLY A 42 -2.93 -3.67 1.86
C GLY A 42 -2.62 -3.22 0.45
N PHE A 43 -1.37 -3.36 0.05
CA PHE A 43 -0.96 -3.11 -1.33
C PHE A 43 0.09 -4.10 -1.80
N THR A 44 0.04 -4.42 -3.08
CA THR A 44 1.03 -5.21 -3.82
C THR A 44 0.75 -5.00 -5.31
N THR A 45 1.35 -5.80 -6.20
CA THR A 45 1.04 -5.82 -7.62
C THR A 45 0.09 -6.97 -8.00
N ARG A 46 -0.57 -6.87 -9.15
CA ARG A 46 -1.44 -7.96 -9.64
C ARG A 46 -0.62 -9.16 -10.10
N ALA A 47 0.52 -8.90 -10.73
CA ALA A 47 1.38 -9.89 -11.34
C ALA A 47 2.87 -9.60 -11.03
N TRP A 48 3.69 -10.62 -11.23
CA TRP A 48 5.14 -10.51 -11.13
C TRP A 48 5.71 -10.02 -12.45
N LYS A 49 6.71 -9.15 -12.40
CA LYS A 49 7.47 -8.65 -13.54
C LYS A 49 6.59 -7.92 -14.55
N GLY A 50 5.64 -7.14 -14.05
CA GLY A 50 4.67 -6.41 -14.86
C GLY A 50 3.33 -7.15 -14.98
N GLY A 51 2.43 -6.55 -15.75
CA GLY A 51 1.10 -7.09 -16.03
C GLY A 51 0.57 -6.53 -17.35
N GLN A 52 -0.71 -6.19 -17.39
CA GLN A 52 -1.36 -5.59 -18.55
C GLN A 52 -0.67 -4.29 -18.97
N SER A 53 -0.20 -3.49 -18.00
CA SER A 53 0.57 -2.28 -18.26
C SER A 53 1.84 -2.56 -19.10
N ARG A 54 2.58 -3.63 -18.77
CA ARG A 54 3.77 -4.05 -19.53
C ARG A 54 3.40 -4.59 -20.91
N GLU A 55 2.39 -5.46 -20.97
CA GLU A 55 1.92 -6.04 -22.23
C GLU A 55 1.47 -4.96 -23.22
N HIS A 56 0.69 -3.98 -22.74
CA HIS A 56 0.26 -2.84 -23.53
C HIS A 56 1.46 -2.02 -24.04
N TRP A 57 2.45 -1.75 -23.19
CA TRP A 57 3.67 -1.04 -23.61
C TRP A 57 4.45 -1.79 -24.70
N LEU A 58 4.56 -3.12 -24.59
CA LEU A 58 5.20 -3.97 -25.60
C LEU A 58 4.43 -3.95 -26.93
N GLN A 59 3.10 -4.07 -26.88
CA GLN A 59 2.23 -4.07 -28.06
C GLN A 59 2.26 -2.74 -28.81
N ASN A 60 2.47 -1.62 -28.11
CA ASN A 60 2.58 -0.29 -28.69
C ASN A 60 4.00 0.06 -29.18
N GLY A 61 4.88 -0.93 -29.33
CA GLY A 61 6.22 -0.71 -29.90
C GLY A 61 7.22 -0.08 -28.94
N LYS A 62 7.02 -0.23 -27.63
CA LYS A 62 7.94 0.23 -26.57
C LYS A 62 8.23 1.74 -26.63
N PRO A 63 7.21 2.61 -26.57
CA PRO A 63 7.43 4.05 -26.53
C PRO A 63 8.37 4.44 -25.38
N ALA A 64 9.18 5.48 -25.62
CA ALA A 64 10.14 5.99 -24.63
C ALA A 64 9.41 6.57 -23.40
N ASN A 65 10.09 6.58 -22.26
CA ASN A 65 9.56 7.06 -20.97
C ASN A 65 8.23 6.39 -20.57
N PRO A 66 8.20 5.05 -20.45
CA PRO A 66 6.95 4.32 -20.18
C PRO A 66 6.35 4.59 -18.80
N GLY A 67 7.14 5.13 -17.87
CA GLY A 67 6.76 5.22 -16.47
C GLY A 67 6.57 3.82 -15.85
N ARG A 68 5.58 3.68 -14.96
CA ARG A 68 5.28 2.42 -14.27
C ARG A 68 4.69 1.39 -15.23
N LEU A 69 5.19 0.15 -15.16
CA LEU A 69 4.78 -0.96 -16.04
C LEU A 69 4.11 -2.14 -15.33
N ASN A 70 3.76 -2.01 -14.06
CA ASN A 70 3.00 -3.03 -13.35
C ASN A 70 1.66 -2.51 -12.85
N ASP A 71 0.70 -3.42 -12.80
CA ASP A 71 -0.66 -3.15 -12.37
C ASP A 71 -0.72 -3.21 -10.84
N LEU A 72 -1.33 -2.20 -10.24
CA LEU A 72 -1.50 -2.14 -8.79
C LEU A 72 -2.59 -3.11 -8.31
N ARG A 73 -2.38 -3.62 -7.10
CA ARG A 73 -3.38 -4.37 -6.33
C ARG A 73 -3.53 -3.76 -4.95
N HIS A 74 -4.60 -3.00 -4.78
CA HIS A 74 -4.99 -2.44 -3.50
C HIS A 74 -6.05 -3.33 -2.82
N ILE A 75 -5.93 -3.50 -1.51
CA ILE A 75 -6.74 -4.41 -0.71
C ILE A 75 -7.32 -3.62 0.46
N ILE A 76 -8.62 -3.72 0.67
CA ILE A 76 -9.26 -3.16 1.87
C ILE A 76 -9.55 -4.34 2.79
N TYR A 77 -8.69 -4.58 3.77
CA TYR A 77 -8.93 -5.63 4.76
C TYR A 77 -10.03 -5.21 5.74
N LYS A 78 -10.05 -3.93 6.09
CA LYS A 78 -11.06 -3.32 6.96
C LYS A 78 -11.33 -1.88 6.52
N ALA A 79 -12.55 -1.58 6.12
CA ALA A 79 -12.97 -0.19 5.92
C ALA A 79 -13.11 0.55 7.26
N ALA A 80 -12.92 1.88 7.25
CA ALA A 80 -12.98 2.72 8.46
C ALA A 80 -14.26 2.54 9.29
N ASP A 81 -15.42 2.40 8.63
CA ASP A 81 -16.73 2.28 9.29
C ASP A 81 -17.15 0.82 9.56
N ALA A 82 -16.34 -0.16 9.13
CA ALA A 82 -16.60 -1.57 9.40
C ALA A 82 -16.11 -1.92 10.81
N PRO A 83 -16.92 -2.53 11.68
CA PRO A 83 -16.49 -2.91 13.03
C PRO A 83 -15.43 -4.01 12.98
N TRP A 84 -14.43 -3.97 13.87
CA TRP A 84 -13.33 -4.93 13.94
C TRP A 84 -13.78 -6.41 13.85
N ARG A 85 -14.84 -6.77 14.60
CA ARG A 85 -15.35 -8.15 14.66
C ARG A 85 -15.70 -8.73 13.28
N ARG A 86 -16.14 -7.89 12.33
CA ARG A 86 -16.47 -8.33 10.97
C ARG A 86 -15.24 -8.45 10.07
N ALA A 87 -14.25 -7.58 10.28
CA ALA A 87 -13.07 -7.51 9.43
C ALA A 87 -11.93 -8.45 9.87
N ARG A 88 -11.92 -8.94 11.12
CA ARG A 88 -10.85 -9.80 11.66
C ARG A 88 -10.47 -10.97 10.74
N LYS A 89 -11.47 -11.64 10.15
CA LYS A 89 -11.23 -12.78 9.24
C LYS A 89 -10.49 -12.38 7.96
N ASN A 90 -10.64 -11.13 7.52
CA ASN A 90 -10.00 -10.63 6.32
C ASN A 90 -8.49 -10.50 6.48
N LEU A 91 -7.97 -10.31 7.71
CA LEU A 91 -6.51 -10.28 7.92
C LEU A 91 -5.85 -11.61 7.57
N GLY A 92 -6.58 -12.73 7.67
CA GLY A 92 -6.07 -14.04 7.22
C GLY A 92 -5.75 -14.08 5.73
N LEU A 93 -6.34 -13.19 4.91
CA LEU A 93 -6.03 -13.09 3.49
C LEU A 93 -4.57 -12.67 3.25
N MET A 94 -3.94 -11.94 4.18
CA MET A 94 -2.52 -11.56 4.09
C MET A 94 -1.59 -12.77 3.99
N MET A 95 -2.01 -13.91 4.53
CA MET A 95 -1.26 -15.16 4.53
C MET A 95 -1.58 -16.04 3.31
N ARG A 96 -2.46 -15.59 2.41
CA ARG A 96 -2.85 -16.38 1.24
C ARG A 96 -1.67 -16.52 0.29
N GLU A 97 -1.39 -17.76 -0.08
CA GLU A 97 -0.38 -18.07 -1.09
C GLU A 97 -0.67 -17.35 -2.42
N GLY A 98 0.38 -16.83 -3.05
CA GLY A 98 0.28 -16.08 -4.30
C GLY A 98 -0.28 -14.66 -4.18
N LEU A 99 -0.64 -14.19 -2.97
CA LEU A 99 -0.98 -12.79 -2.76
C LEU A 99 0.25 -11.91 -2.93
N LEU A 100 1.35 -12.29 -2.27
CA LEU A 100 2.53 -11.47 -2.09
C LEU A 100 3.39 -11.37 -3.36
N LYS A 101 3.53 -10.16 -3.92
CA LYS A 101 4.22 -9.86 -5.18
C LYS A 101 5.21 -8.69 -5.10
N GLU A 102 5.20 -7.76 -6.04
CA GLU A 102 6.11 -6.62 -6.09
C GLU A 102 5.56 -5.43 -5.31
N ASN A 103 6.42 -4.43 -5.12
CA ASN A 103 6.18 -3.29 -4.27
C ASN A 103 6.24 -1.98 -5.08
N ILE A 104 5.15 -1.20 -5.02
CA ILE A 104 5.06 0.15 -5.61
C ILE A 104 4.51 1.11 -4.53
N ASP A 105 5.26 1.24 -3.44
CA ASP A 105 4.91 2.00 -2.22
C ASP A 105 4.33 3.41 -2.50
N GLY A 106 4.95 4.20 -3.38
CA GLY A 106 4.53 5.58 -3.63
C GLY A 106 3.09 5.68 -4.14
N GLU A 107 2.67 4.74 -4.99
CA GLU A 107 1.31 4.68 -5.51
C GLU A 107 0.30 4.20 -4.47
N ALA A 108 0.74 3.26 -3.62
CA ALA A 108 -0.07 2.77 -2.51
C ALA A 108 -0.29 3.88 -1.46
N LEU A 109 0.75 4.68 -1.20
CA LEU A 109 0.71 5.78 -0.26
C LEU A 109 -0.21 6.91 -0.76
N ASP A 110 -0.08 7.30 -2.02
CA ASP A 110 -1.00 8.26 -2.67
C ASP A 110 -2.46 7.76 -2.65
N TRP A 111 -2.67 6.47 -2.93
CA TRP A 111 -4.00 5.87 -2.85
C TRP A 111 -4.59 5.94 -1.44
N ALA A 112 -3.84 5.54 -0.42
CA ALA A 112 -4.29 5.58 0.96
C ALA A 112 -4.54 7.02 1.44
N HIS A 113 -3.67 7.95 1.04
CA HIS A 113 -3.80 9.38 1.33
C HIS A 113 -5.08 9.97 0.75
N LYS A 114 -5.37 9.73 -0.55
CA LYS A 114 -6.60 10.18 -1.21
C LYS A 114 -7.86 9.65 -0.52
N ARG A 115 -7.84 8.38 -0.08
CA ARG A 115 -8.95 7.82 0.71
C ARG A 115 -9.15 8.58 2.02
N LEU A 116 -8.06 8.93 2.69
CA LEU A 116 -8.07 9.67 3.95
C LEU A 116 -8.56 11.11 3.79
N LEU A 117 -8.19 11.79 2.69
CA LEU A 117 -8.66 13.15 2.41
C LEU A 117 -10.18 13.22 2.28
N GLY A 118 -10.81 12.18 1.74
CA GLY A 118 -12.28 12.07 1.61
C GLY A 118 -13.03 11.84 2.93
N ARG A 119 -12.33 11.78 4.07
CA ARG A 119 -12.91 11.47 5.38
C ARG A 119 -13.24 12.74 6.18
N SER A 120 -14.33 12.69 6.96
CA SER A 120 -14.81 13.82 7.76
C SER A 120 -14.11 13.94 9.11
N GLU A 121 -13.38 12.91 9.55
CA GLU A 121 -12.64 12.95 10.81
C GLU A 121 -11.60 14.08 10.81
N GLN A 122 -11.55 14.87 11.88
CA GLN A 122 -10.66 16.04 12.00
C GLN A 122 -9.18 15.65 11.97
N ARG A 123 -8.75 14.78 12.90
CA ARG A 123 -7.39 14.24 12.91
C ARG A 123 -7.32 12.96 12.06
N LYS A 124 -6.40 12.95 11.10
CA LYS A 124 -6.20 11.86 10.12
C LYS A 124 -4.75 11.42 10.17
N ILE A 125 -4.52 10.18 10.56
CA ILE A 125 -3.19 9.58 10.64
C ILE A 125 -3.11 8.46 9.60
N LEU A 126 -2.06 8.48 8.78
CA LEU A 126 -1.71 7.41 7.85
C LEU A 126 -0.42 6.77 8.37
N MET A 127 -0.47 5.51 8.77
CA MET A 127 0.69 4.76 9.24
C MET A 127 1.05 3.69 8.23
N MET A 128 2.27 3.74 7.70
CA MET A 128 2.76 2.76 6.74
C MET A 128 3.62 1.70 7.43
N ILE A 129 3.35 0.43 7.13
CA ILE A 129 4.16 -0.71 7.57
C ILE A 129 4.70 -1.40 6.32
N SER A 130 5.93 -1.06 5.96
CA SER A 130 6.66 -1.57 4.79
C SER A 130 8.09 -1.92 5.20
N ASP A 131 8.74 -2.78 4.43
CA ASP A 131 10.16 -3.11 4.60
C ASP A 131 11.11 -2.13 3.88
N GLY A 132 10.54 -1.11 3.20
CA GLY A 132 11.24 0.13 2.85
C GLY A 132 12.01 0.13 1.53
N ALA A 133 11.79 -0.85 0.64
CA ALA A 133 12.44 -0.92 -0.67
C ALA A 133 11.41 -1.12 -1.80
N PRO A 134 10.98 -0.05 -2.49
CA PRO A 134 10.06 -0.20 -3.62
C PRO A 134 10.78 -0.88 -4.79
N VAL A 135 10.33 -2.08 -5.14
CA VAL A 135 10.93 -2.92 -6.18
C VAL A 135 9.83 -3.48 -7.08
N ASP A 136 9.93 -3.12 -8.37
CA ASP A 136 9.18 -3.70 -9.48
C ASP A 136 10.11 -3.90 -10.68
N ASP A 137 10.40 -5.15 -11.04
CA ASP A 137 11.39 -5.52 -12.04
C ASP A 137 11.05 -4.91 -13.40
N SER A 138 9.77 -4.93 -13.78
CA SER A 138 9.34 -4.42 -15.09
C SER A 138 9.59 -2.93 -15.21
N THR A 139 9.20 -2.16 -14.19
CA THR A 139 9.38 -0.71 -14.17
C THR A 139 10.86 -0.35 -14.12
N LEU A 140 11.63 -1.00 -13.23
CA LEU A 140 13.05 -0.67 -13.04
C LEU A 140 13.93 -1.11 -14.22
N SER A 141 13.53 -2.12 -15.01
CA SER A 141 14.31 -2.56 -16.17
C SER A 141 14.39 -1.55 -17.33
N VAL A 142 13.46 -0.58 -17.39
CA VAL A 142 13.33 0.37 -18.52
C VAL A 142 13.21 1.83 -18.09
N ASN A 143 13.40 2.11 -16.81
CA ASN A 143 13.44 3.45 -16.23
C ASN A 143 14.75 3.61 -15.43
N PRO A 144 15.13 4.83 -15.01
CA PRO A 144 16.23 5.02 -14.08
C PRO A 144 16.06 4.15 -12.82
N GLY A 145 17.17 3.62 -12.29
CA GLY A 145 17.12 2.67 -11.16
C GLY A 145 16.49 3.21 -9.87
N ASN A 146 16.41 4.54 -9.73
CA ASN A 146 15.76 5.21 -8.61
C ASN A 146 14.33 5.70 -8.93
N TYR A 147 13.72 5.26 -10.03
CA TYR A 147 12.42 5.77 -10.49
C TYR A 147 11.32 5.63 -9.42
N LEU A 148 11.19 4.44 -8.82
CA LEU A 148 10.18 4.17 -7.80
C LEU A 148 10.51 4.84 -6.46
N GLU A 149 11.79 4.85 -6.07
CA GLU A 149 12.24 5.53 -4.85
C GLU A 149 11.98 7.03 -4.92
N ARG A 150 12.31 7.66 -6.05
CA ARG A 150 12.04 9.09 -6.28
C ARG A 150 10.55 9.39 -6.21
N HIS A 151 9.71 8.52 -6.78
CA HIS A 151 8.26 8.67 -6.68
C HIS A 151 7.77 8.56 -5.23
N LEU A 152 8.22 7.55 -4.48
CA LEU A 152 7.88 7.40 -3.06
C LEU A 152 8.27 8.64 -2.25
N ARG A 153 9.50 9.14 -2.39
CA ARG A 153 9.98 10.34 -1.69
C ARG A 153 9.14 11.57 -2.03
N TRP A 154 8.78 11.74 -3.30
CA TRP A 154 7.93 12.84 -3.73
C TRP A 154 6.54 12.78 -3.08
N ILE A 155 5.92 11.60 -3.00
CA ILE A 155 4.62 11.44 -2.34
C ILE A 155 4.73 11.70 -0.83
N ILE A 156 5.78 11.21 -0.17
CA ILE A 156 6.04 11.49 1.25
C ILE A 156 6.12 13.01 1.47
N GLU A 157 6.94 13.70 0.69
CA GLU A 157 7.13 15.15 0.79
C GLU A 157 5.81 15.92 0.55
N GLU A 158 5.03 15.55 -0.47
CA GLU A 158 3.72 16.15 -0.72
C GLU A 158 2.76 15.95 0.47
N ILE A 159 2.73 14.76 1.07
CA ILE A 159 1.84 14.48 2.20
C ILE A 159 2.27 15.27 3.45
N GLU A 160 3.56 15.27 3.77
CA GLU A 160 4.12 15.92 4.96
C GLU A 160 4.05 17.45 4.90
N THR A 161 4.22 18.04 3.70
CA THR A 161 4.33 19.50 3.55
C THR A 161 3.04 20.18 3.09
N ARG A 162 2.14 19.47 2.42
CA ARG A 162 0.96 20.07 1.77
C ARG A 162 -0.37 19.47 2.18
N SER A 163 -0.39 18.52 3.12
CA SER A 163 -1.61 17.82 3.49
C SER A 163 -1.89 17.88 5.00
N PRO A 164 -3.17 17.86 5.41
CA PRO A 164 -3.55 17.80 6.83
C PRO A 164 -3.43 16.38 7.42
N VAL A 165 -3.00 15.40 6.63
CA VAL A 165 -2.78 14.02 7.07
C VAL A 165 -1.40 13.90 7.71
N GLU A 166 -1.36 13.36 8.92
CA GLU A 166 -0.13 13.00 9.62
C GLU A 166 0.36 11.64 9.11
N LEU A 167 1.52 11.62 8.45
CA LEU A 167 2.17 10.39 7.98
C LEU A 167 3.13 9.86 9.06
N ILE A 168 3.06 8.55 9.31
CA ILE A 168 3.90 7.80 10.28
C ILE A 168 4.51 6.59 9.60
#